data_AF-A0A5C8RWZ1-F1
#
_entry.id   AF-A0A5C8RWZ1-F1
#
_cell.length_a   1.000
_cell.length_b   1.000
_cell.length_c   1.000
_cell.angle_alpha   90.00
_cell.angle_beta   90.00
_cell.angle_gamma   90.00
#
_symmetry.space_group_name_H-M   'P 1'
#
loop_
_entity.id
_entity.type
_entity.pdbx_description
1 polymer ?
#
loop_
_entity_poly.entity_id
_entity_poly.type
_entity_poly.pdbx_seq_one_letter_code
_entity_poly.pdbx_strand_id
1 'polypeptide(L)'
;MRNPLKRHSSTEPKPTLRERAASLKATAGRVMSGAKPDPKAVPDVPDARAFAVEQAALIDLSALSIMQLGVLFERFDAASNAWSAELHLPYADEREAAFRINTAAGDVLEREQERVAEIRDRIAAEIARRQPTGPQDADTQLETLIRHELMCNGDLRDPAIRARIEVAWGSAPAHDATAENVEPSGNLHAIGREFDAAHEAWRRAVEANQEPSRRHLAYLEAAKARGGLSNADIRAAEALPGVSEASETEERAFEAAGELSLTILKLPARTLGDLAAQARAVIPHVWASGSYEEDGAPDADENIDKEAVRSLIESCCAAAAVDWRGSTGTHAPNHRARQIPPASNFLPSPDFEAMSMRTLDTLREHAVVLSLISHGLASQPRSKSDDGEHSNEAGTFAVQLAEALGFIVDGCVNEARRRRPDDVSDREIRIKTLALATLDNGDAAETRAFACDVLALLKA
;
A
#
# COMPACT_ATOMS: atom_id res chain seq x y z
N MET A 1 44.69 -13.85 -21.72
CA MET A 1 43.60 -12.98 -21.24
C MET A 1 43.73 -11.62 -21.93
N ARG A 2 42.75 -11.22 -22.77
CA ARG A 2 42.75 -9.94 -23.51
C ARG A 2 41.98 -8.89 -22.69
N ASN A 3 42.56 -7.72 -22.53
CA ASN A 3 42.01 -6.58 -21.79
C ASN A 3 40.88 -5.89 -22.60
N PRO A 4 39.63 -5.82 -22.11
CA PRO A 4 38.48 -5.29 -22.85
C PRO A 4 38.39 -3.75 -22.89
N LEU A 5 39.36 -3.00 -22.37
CA LEU A 5 39.31 -1.53 -22.29
C LEU A 5 40.05 -0.76 -23.40
N LYS A 6 40.39 -1.39 -24.53
CA LYS A 6 40.90 -0.63 -25.69
C LYS A 6 39.77 0.14 -26.37
N ARG A 7 39.49 1.36 -25.88
CA ARG A 7 38.65 2.35 -26.57
C ARG A 7 39.18 2.58 -27.99
N HIS A 8 38.34 2.38 -28.98
CA HIS A 8 38.60 2.80 -30.35
C HIS A 8 38.75 4.32 -30.36
N SER A 9 39.97 4.80 -30.59
CA SER A 9 40.22 6.20 -30.92
C SER A 9 39.58 6.47 -32.28
N SER A 10 38.40 7.10 -32.30
CA SER A 10 37.82 7.63 -33.53
C SER A 10 38.83 8.60 -34.15
N THR A 11 39.20 8.31 -35.40
CA THR A 11 40.09 9.15 -36.23
C THR A 11 39.35 10.31 -36.87
N GLU A 12 38.06 10.49 -36.59
CA GLU A 12 37.31 11.61 -37.12
C GLU A 12 37.65 12.89 -36.35
N PRO A 13 37.99 13.98 -37.04
CA PRO A 13 38.26 15.26 -36.40
C PRO A 13 37.01 15.71 -35.66
N LYS A 14 37.14 15.92 -34.35
CA LYS A 14 36.01 16.39 -33.52
C LYS A 14 35.51 17.72 -34.08
N PRO A 15 34.18 17.87 -34.29
CA PRO A 15 33.63 19.12 -34.77
C PRO A 15 33.98 20.25 -33.81
N THR A 16 34.40 21.37 -34.38
CA THR A 16 34.74 22.60 -33.68
C THR A 16 33.53 23.15 -32.95
N LEU A 17 33.75 23.95 -31.90
CA LEU A 17 32.65 24.60 -31.17
C LEU A 17 31.77 25.46 -32.10
N ARG A 18 32.36 26.03 -33.16
CA ARG A 18 31.65 26.81 -34.17
C ARG A 18 30.72 25.95 -35.02
N GLU A 19 31.14 24.75 -35.43
CA GLU A 19 30.30 23.80 -36.17
C GLU A 19 29.16 23.27 -35.31
N ARG A 20 29.41 23.02 -34.02
CA ARG A 20 28.36 22.63 -33.07
C ARG A 20 27.34 23.74 -32.87
N ALA A 21 27.78 24.98 -32.71
CA ALA A 21 26.90 26.14 -32.58
C ALA A 21 26.08 26.40 -33.85
N ALA A 22 26.68 26.21 -35.04
CA ALA A 22 25.97 26.33 -36.31
C ALA A 22 24.91 25.24 -36.49
N SER A 23 25.23 23.99 -36.10
CA SER A 23 24.28 22.87 -36.12
C SER A 23 23.09 23.13 -35.17
N LEU A 24 23.36 23.57 -33.93
CA LEU A 24 22.35 23.96 -32.97
C LEU A 24 21.45 25.09 -33.48
N LYS A 25 22.02 26.13 -34.09
CA LYS A 25 21.26 27.26 -34.65
C LYS A 25 20.37 26.84 -35.83
N ALA A 26 20.83 25.91 -36.67
CA ALA A 26 20.05 25.38 -37.78
C ALA A 26 18.89 24.48 -37.31
N THR A 27 19.07 23.75 -36.21
CA THR A 27 18.01 22.95 -35.59
C THR A 27 16.97 23.84 -34.91
N ALA A 28 17.41 24.87 -34.16
CA ALA A 28 16.51 25.85 -33.54
C ALA A 28 15.70 26.64 -34.58
N GLY A 29 16.31 27.01 -35.70
CA GLY A 29 15.62 27.67 -36.81
C GLY A 29 14.51 26.81 -37.43
N ARG A 30 14.70 25.48 -37.53
CA ARG A 30 13.68 24.55 -38.03
C ARG A 30 12.50 24.44 -37.07
N VAL A 31 12.76 24.31 -35.76
CA VAL A 31 11.72 24.22 -34.71
C VAL A 31 10.88 25.50 -34.67
N MET A 32 11.50 26.67 -34.82
CA MET A 32 10.81 27.97 -34.77
C MET A 32 10.05 28.31 -36.06
N SER A 33 10.37 27.69 -37.19
CA SER A 33 9.82 28.07 -38.50
C SER A 33 8.44 27.48 -38.83
N GLY A 34 7.86 26.63 -37.99
CA GLY A 34 6.49 26.11 -38.16
C GLY A 34 6.24 25.29 -39.43
N ALA A 35 7.27 24.98 -40.21
CA ALA A 35 7.15 24.12 -41.38
C ALA A 35 6.95 22.68 -40.91
N LYS A 36 5.71 22.18 -40.99
CA LYS A 36 5.41 20.75 -40.82
C LYS A 36 6.31 19.96 -41.77
N PRO A 37 7.22 19.11 -41.27
CA PRO A 37 8.04 18.29 -42.15
C PRO A 37 7.14 17.36 -42.95
N ASP A 38 7.45 17.19 -44.24
CA ASP A 38 6.92 16.12 -45.07
C ASP A 38 7.03 14.80 -44.30
N PRO A 39 5.99 13.94 -44.26
CA PRO A 39 6.02 12.65 -43.58
C PRO A 39 6.91 11.68 -44.37
N LYS A 40 8.21 11.94 -44.37
CA LYS A 40 9.23 10.94 -44.68
C LYS A 40 9.19 9.94 -43.53
N ALA A 41 9.08 8.66 -43.89
CA ALA A 41 9.07 7.52 -42.99
C ALA A 41 9.92 7.81 -41.74
N VAL A 42 9.23 7.99 -40.61
CA VAL A 42 9.90 8.02 -39.31
C VAL A 42 10.68 6.71 -39.24
N PRO A 43 12.01 6.73 -39.02
CA PRO A 43 12.78 5.51 -38.83
C PRO A 43 12.06 4.67 -37.79
N ASP A 44 11.78 3.39 -38.08
CA ASP A 44 11.10 2.49 -37.13
C ASP A 44 11.71 2.69 -35.76
N VAL A 45 10.91 3.21 -34.83
CA VAL A 45 11.34 3.40 -33.45
C VAL A 45 11.78 2.02 -32.98
N PRO A 46 13.02 1.85 -32.48
CA PRO A 46 13.49 0.57 -32.01
C PRO A 46 12.49 0.02 -31.00
N ASP A 47 12.10 -1.24 -31.17
CA ASP A 47 11.23 -1.97 -30.24
C ASP A 47 11.71 -1.69 -28.81
N ALA A 48 10.83 -1.10 -28.00
CA ALA A 48 11.15 -0.61 -26.66
C ALA A 48 11.77 -1.73 -25.81
N ARG A 49 11.27 -2.96 -26.01
CA ARG A 49 11.75 -4.15 -25.31
C ARG A 49 13.15 -4.54 -25.76
N ALA A 50 13.43 -4.49 -27.06
CA ALA A 50 14.77 -4.80 -27.57
C ALA A 50 15.82 -3.82 -27.01
N PHE A 51 15.46 -2.53 -26.94
CA PHE A 51 16.29 -1.52 -26.29
C PHE A 51 16.48 -1.81 -24.79
N ALA A 52 15.40 -2.13 -24.07
CA ALA A 52 15.43 -2.48 -22.66
C ALA A 52 16.37 -3.66 -22.38
N VAL A 53 16.28 -4.73 -23.17
CA VAL A 53 17.16 -5.92 -23.08
C VAL A 53 18.62 -5.57 -23.31
N GLU A 54 18.93 -4.78 -24.35
CA GLU A 54 20.30 -4.36 -24.64
C GLU A 54 20.88 -3.52 -23.50
N GLN A 55 20.12 -2.54 -22.99
CA GLN A 55 20.58 -1.68 -21.90
C GLN A 55 20.71 -2.44 -20.59
N ALA A 56 19.76 -3.32 -20.27
CA ALA A 56 19.83 -4.14 -19.09
C ALA A 56 21.10 -5.00 -19.12
N ALA A 57 21.44 -5.60 -20.27
CA ALA A 57 22.62 -6.44 -20.46
C ALA A 57 23.97 -5.78 -20.11
N LEU A 58 24.05 -4.45 -20.15
CA LEU A 58 25.25 -3.68 -19.80
C LEU A 58 25.55 -3.70 -18.29
N ILE A 59 24.58 -4.06 -17.45
CA ILE A 59 24.75 -4.16 -16.00
C ILE A 59 25.34 -5.53 -15.66
N ASP A 60 26.56 -5.52 -15.11
CA ASP A 60 27.22 -6.69 -14.56
C ASP A 60 26.77 -6.91 -13.11
N LEU A 61 26.03 -7.99 -12.89
CA LEU A 61 25.52 -8.39 -11.58
C LEU A 61 26.43 -9.42 -10.88
N SER A 62 27.46 -9.92 -11.56
CA SER A 62 28.24 -11.08 -11.11
C SER A 62 28.99 -10.83 -9.80
N ALA A 63 29.39 -9.59 -9.53
CA ALA A 63 30.16 -9.23 -8.34
C ALA A 63 29.33 -9.02 -7.06
N LEU A 64 28.00 -8.93 -7.16
CA LEU A 64 27.12 -8.61 -6.02
C LEU A 64 26.76 -9.88 -5.22
N SER A 65 26.60 -9.82 -3.91
CA SER A 65 26.09 -10.96 -3.11
C SER A 65 24.57 -11.14 -3.28
N ILE A 66 24.00 -12.26 -2.80
CA ILE A 66 22.53 -12.46 -2.81
C ILE A 66 21.81 -11.35 -2.04
N MET A 67 22.32 -10.97 -0.86
CA MET A 67 21.78 -9.84 -0.09
C MET A 67 21.77 -8.53 -0.89
N GLN A 68 22.89 -8.20 -1.55
CA GLN A 68 22.99 -6.98 -2.36
C GLN A 68 22.06 -7.01 -3.57
N LEU A 69 21.92 -8.18 -4.20
CA LEU A 69 20.97 -8.37 -5.30
C LEU A 69 19.53 -8.26 -4.81
N GLY A 70 19.18 -8.77 -3.63
CA GLY A 70 17.85 -8.64 -3.04
C GLY A 70 17.48 -7.17 -2.81
N VAL A 71 18.37 -6.39 -2.18
CA VAL A 71 18.16 -4.94 -2.02
C VAL A 71 18.03 -4.24 -3.37
N LEU A 72 18.84 -4.61 -4.37
CA LEU A 72 18.76 -4.03 -5.71
C LEU A 72 17.43 -4.37 -6.39
N PHE A 73 16.96 -5.61 -6.24
CA PHE A 73 15.66 -6.05 -6.77
C PHE A 73 14.53 -5.17 -6.24
N GLU A 74 14.48 -4.89 -4.94
CA GLU A 74 13.45 -4.04 -4.34
C GLU A 74 13.46 -2.61 -4.91
N ARG A 75 14.65 -2.05 -5.15
CA ARG A 75 14.78 -0.70 -5.73
C ARG A 75 14.29 -0.66 -7.17
N PHE A 76 14.60 -1.68 -7.98
CA PHE A 76 14.13 -1.76 -9.36
C PHE A 76 12.65 -2.13 -9.44
N ASP A 77 12.12 -2.92 -8.52
CA ASP A 77 10.68 -3.17 -8.37
C ASP A 77 9.93 -1.85 -8.07
N ALA A 78 10.35 -1.12 -7.04
CA ALA A 78 9.76 0.17 -6.70
C ALA A 78 9.83 1.18 -7.85
N ALA A 79 10.98 1.26 -8.54
CA ALA A 79 11.13 2.12 -9.71
C ALA A 79 10.21 1.69 -10.87
N SER A 80 10.06 0.39 -11.12
CA SER A 80 9.17 -0.12 -12.18
C SER A 80 7.72 0.26 -11.89
N ASN A 81 7.29 0.13 -10.63
CA ASN A 81 5.94 0.52 -10.20
C ASN A 81 5.72 2.03 -10.31
N ALA A 82 6.72 2.85 -9.95
CA ALA A 82 6.65 4.30 -10.11
C ALA A 82 6.48 4.71 -11.58
N TRP A 83 7.30 4.15 -12.49
CA TRP A 83 7.16 4.41 -13.92
C TRP A 83 5.83 3.92 -14.48
N SER A 84 5.34 2.77 -14.02
CA SER A 84 4.02 2.25 -14.37
C SER A 84 2.89 3.21 -13.95
N ALA A 85 3.01 3.85 -12.78
CA ALA A 85 2.04 4.85 -12.34
C ALA A 85 2.09 6.12 -13.20
N GLU A 86 3.29 6.64 -13.49
CA GLU A 86 3.49 7.83 -14.35
C GLU A 86 2.93 7.62 -15.76
N LEU A 87 3.04 6.40 -16.28
CA LEU A 87 2.49 5.98 -17.56
C LEU A 87 0.96 6.18 -17.66
N HIS A 88 0.24 6.20 -16.53
CA HIS A 88 -1.20 6.41 -16.51
C HIS A 88 -1.63 7.88 -16.42
N LEU A 89 -0.69 8.83 -16.39
CA LEU A 89 -0.99 10.25 -16.29
C LEU A 89 -1.38 10.86 -17.66
N PRO A 90 -2.21 11.91 -17.69
CA PRO A 90 -2.73 12.50 -18.93
C PRO A 90 -1.65 13.02 -19.89
N TYR A 91 -0.46 13.37 -19.40
CA TYR A 91 0.63 13.81 -20.25
C TYR A 91 1.35 12.64 -20.94
N ALA A 92 1.18 11.42 -20.45
CA ALA A 92 1.80 10.19 -20.95
C ALA A 92 0.87 9.38 -21.86
N ASP A 93 -0.44 9.57 -21.77
CA ASP A 93 -1.47 8.78 -22.45
C ASP A 93 -2.52 9.68 -23.11
N GLU A 94 -2.62 9.61 -24.44
CA GLU A 94 -3.66 10.24 -25.24
C GLU A 94 -4.85 9.27 -25.39
N ARG A 95 -5.89 9.48 -24.58
CA ARG A 95 -7.10 8.64 -24.59
C ARG A 95 -8.10 9.07 -25.67
N GLU A 96 -7.74 8.97 -26.94
CA GLU A 96 -8.70 9.20 -28.04
C GLU A 96 -9.45 7.92 -28.48
N ALA A 97 -9.10 6.73 -27.96
CA ALA A 97 -9.72 5.46 -28.35
C ALA A 97 -9.84 4.45 -27.20
N ALA A 98 -10.52 3.33 -27.45
CA ALA A 98 -10.55 2.15 -26.55
C ALA A 98 -9.17 1.50 -26.30
N PHE A 99 -8.13 2.01 -26.94
CA PHE A 99 -6.75 1.57 -26.82
C PHE A 99 -5.90 2.74 -26.34
N ARG A 100 -4.99 2.43 -25.43
CA ARG A 100 -4.00 3.37 -24.92
C ARG A 100 -3.06 3.80 -26.05
N ILE A 101 -2.91 5.11 -26.27
CA ILE A 101 -1.94 5.66 -27.22
C ILE A 101 -0.97 6.50 -26.41
N ASN A 102 0.27 6.03 -26.32
CA ASN A 102 1.30 6.78 -25.60
C ASN A 102 1.62 8.08 -26.33
N THR A 103 1.72 9.17 -25.57
CA THR A 103 2.33 10.41 -26.10
C THR A 103 3.82 10.20 -26.32
N ALA A 104 4.52 11.16 -26.90
CA ALA A 104 5.98 11.12 -26.95
C ALA A 104 6.64 11.02 -25.55
N ALA A 105 5.97 11.56 -24.50
CA ALA A 105 6.42 11.38 -23.12
C ALA A 105 6.10 9.97 -22.61
N GLY A 106 4.90 9.45 -22.92
CA GLY A 106 4.51 8.07 -22.64
C GLY A 106 5.48 7.04 -23.23
N ASP A 107 5.91 7.23 -24.49
CA ASP A 107 6.87 6.34 -25.16
C ASP A 107 8.23 6.30 -24.45
N VAL A 108 8.65 7.42 -23.83
CA VAL A 108 9.90 7.47 -23.05
C VAL A 108 9.69 6.77 -21.72
N LEU A 109 8.58 7.04 -21.03
CA LEU A 109 8.25 6.39 -19.77
C LEU A 109 8.10 4.88 -19.93
N GLU A 110 7.53 4.41 -21.04
CA GLU A 110 7.34 2.98 -21.33
C GLU A 110 8.68 2.30 -21.55
N ARG A 111 9.56 2.91 -22.35
CA ARG A 111 10.94 2.44 -22.52
C ARG A 111 11.71 2.35 -21.21
N GLU A 112 11.58 3.34 -20.34
CA GLU A 112 12.24 3.33 -19.04
C GLU A 112 11.62 2.31 -18.08
N GLN A 113 10.30 2.15 -18.09
CA GLN A 113 9.60 1.13 -17.33
C GLN A 113 10.05 -0.28 -17.75
N GLU A 114 10.10 -0.56 -19.05
CA GLU A 114 10.56 -1.84 -19.59
C GLU A 114 12.04 -2.08 -19.27
N ARG A 115 12.90 -1.06 -19.39
CA ARG A 115 14.32 -1.17 -19.05
C ARG A 115 14.51 -1.53 -17.57
N VAL A 116 13.78 -0.88 -16.67
CA VAL A 116 13.84 -1.13 -15.23
C VAL A 116 13.28 -2.52 -14.90
N ALA A 117 12.17 -2.92 -15.53
CA ALA A 117 11.59 -4.24 -15.37
C ALA A 117 12.54 -5.35 -15.84
N GLU A 118 13.20 -5.18 -16.98
CA GLU A 118 14.18 -6.15 -17.50
C GLU A 118 15.40 -6.26 -16.57
N ILE A 119 15.87 -5.15 -16.00
CA ILE A 119 16.95 -5.19 -15.00
C ILE A 119 16.51 -5.95 -13.75
N ARG A 120 15.30 -5.69 -13.24
CA ARG A 120 14.70 -6.44 -12.11
C ARG A 120 14.66 -7.94 -12.40
N ASP A 121 14.20 -8.32 -13.59
CA ASP A 121 14.07 -9.72 -13.99
C ASP A 121 15.45 -10.39 -14.13
N ARG A 122 16.46 -9.67 -14.65
CA ARG A 122 17.87 -10.15 -14.65
C ARG A 122 18.43 -10.33 -13.24
N ILE A 123 18.08 -9.46 -12.29
CA ILE A 123 18.46 -9.60 -10.88
C ILE A 123 17.84 -10.86 -10.28
N ALA A 124 16.53 -11.07 -10.47
CA ALA A 124 15.87 -12.29 -10.00
C ALA A 124 16.49 -13.55 -10.61
N ALA A 125 16.76 -13.54 -11.91
CA ALA A 125 17.41 -14.65 -12.61
C ALA A 125 18.85 -14.91 -12.13
N GLU A 126 19.58 -13.87 -11.73
CA GLU A 126 20.92 -13.98 -11.16
C GLU A 126 20.87 -14.51 -9.73
N ILE A 127 19.92 -14.05 -8.91
CA ILE A 127 19.63 -14.58 -7.58
C ILE A 127 19.28 -16.07 -7.66
N ALA A 128 18.40 -16.47 -8.59
CA ALA A 128 17.99 -17.86 -8.80
C ALA A 128 19.17 -18.80 -9.09
N ARG A 129 20.20 -18.32 -9.79
CA ARG A 129 21.37 -19.11 -10.19
C ARG A 129 22.41 -19.30 -9.09
N ARG A 130 22.33 -18.53 -8.01
CA ARG A 130 23.36 -18.54 -6.95
C ARG A 130 23.05 -19.56 -5.87
N GLN A 131 24.09 -20.17 -5.32
CA GLN A 131 23.95 -21.00 -4.13
C GLN A 131 24.03 -20.09 -2.89
N PRO A 132 23.01 -20.10 -2.01
CA PRO A 132 23.08 -19.34 -0.77
C PRO A 132 24.21 -19.85 0.12
N THR A 133 24.97 -18.93 0.71
CA THR A 133 26.12 -19.30 1.57
C THR A 133 25.71 -19.51 3.04
N GLY A 134 24.51 -19.07 3.41
CA GLY A 134 23.93 -19.26 4.74
C GLY A 134 22.41 -19.03 4.74
N PRO A 135 21.77 -19.13 5.93
CA PRO A 135 20.31 -19.02 6.04
C PRO A 135 19.76 -17.68 5.55
N GLN A 136 20.41 -16.55 5.89
CA GLN A 136 19.98 -15.22 5.45
C GLN A 136 19.98 -15.05 3.93
N ASP A 137 21.03 -15.58 3.26
CA ASP A 137 21.08 -15.62 1.79
C ASP A 137 19.94 -16.49 1.24
N ALA A 138 19.66 -17.63 1.89
CA ALA A 138 18.61 -18.55 1.45
C ALA A 138 17.21 -17.94 1.57
N ASP A 139 16.96 -17.21 2.66
CA ASP A 139 15.71 -16.50 2.93
C ASP A 139 15.53 -15.35 1.94
N THR A 140 16.55 -14.50 1.77
CA THR A 140 16.51 -13.38 0.80
C THR A 140 16.31 -13.88 -0.62
N GLN A 141 16.99 -14.97 -0.99
CA GLN A 141 16.79 -15.60 -2.28
C GLN A 141 15.35 -16.09 -2.44
N LEU A 142 14.81 -16.81 -1.44
CA LEU A 142 13.45 -17.34 -1.51
C LEU A 142 12.40 -16.22 -1.59
N GLU A 143 12.51 -15.19 -0.74
CA GLU A 143 11.63 -14.03 -0.72
C GLU A 143 11.63 -13.30 -2.08
N THR A 144 12.82 -13.04 -2.63
CA THR A 144 12.93 -12.35 -3.92
C THR A 144 12.28 -13.14 -5.05
N LEU A 145 12.49 -14.46 -5.08
CA LEU A 145 11.90 -15.33 -6.10
C LEU A 145 10.37 -15.42 -5.96
N ILE A 146 9.84 -15.46 -4.73
CA ILE A 146 8.39 -15.42 -4.47
C ILE A 146 7.79 -14.12 -5.01
N ARG A 147 8.39 -12.98 -4.68
CA ARG A 147 7.92 -11.66 -5.15
C ARG A 147 7.95 -11.59 -6.66
N HIS A 148 9.07 -11.98 -7.27
CA HIS A 148 9.23 -11.98 -8.72
C HIS A 148 8.17 -12.85 -9.42
N GLU A 149 7.94 -14.07 -8.94
CA GLU A 149 6.96 -15.00 -9.48
C GLU A 149 5.53 -14.44 -9.38
N LEU A 150 5.14 -13.89 -8.23
CA LEU A 150 3.84 -13.26 -8.04
C LEU A 150 3.64 -12.05 -8.96
N MET A 151 4.69 -11.25 -9.17
CA MET A 151 4.61 -10.08 -10.06
C MET A 151 4.48 -10.47 -11.53
N CYS A 152 5.24 -11.46 -11.99
CA CYS A 152 5.23 -11.86 -13.41
C CYS A 152 4.02 -12.72 -13.77
N ASN A 153 3.58 -13.60 -12.87
CA ASN A 153 2.57 -14.61 -13.16
C ASN A 153 1.23 -14.39 -12.43
N GLY A 154 1.18 -13.48 -11.46
CA GLY A 154 0.02 -13.28 -10.59
C GLY A 154 -0.24 -14.43 -9.60
N ASP A 155 0.63 -15.46 -9.58
CA ASP A 155 0.48 -16.69 -8.80
C ASP A 155 1.83 -17.43 -8.68
N LEU A 156 1.98 -18.33 -7.70
CA LEU A 156 3.17 -19.15 -7.46
C LEU A 156 3.13 -20.45 -8.27
N ARG A 157 3.53 -20.39 -9.55
CA ARG A 157 3.47 -21.54 -10.46
C ARG A 157 4.72 -22.42 -10.38
N ASP A 158 5.89 -21.82 -10.16
CA ASP A 158 7.14 -22.57 -10.08
C ASP A 158 7.11 -23.63 -8.93
N PRO A 159 7.15 -24.94 -9.26
CA PRO A 159 7.14 -26.00 -8.25
C PRO A 159 8.41 -25.99 -7.38
N ALA A 160 9.54 -25.48 -7.88
CA ALA A 160 10.78 -25.39 -7.12
C ALA A 160 10.68 -24.33 -6.03
N ILE A 161 10.08 -23.18 -6.32
CA ILE A 161 9.80 -22.13 -5.31
C ILE A 161 8.85 -22.69 -4.25
N ARG A 162 7.75 -23.35 -4.65
CA ARG A 162 6.80 -23.96 -3.70
C ARG A 162 7.43 -25.03 -2.81
N ALA A 163 8.24 -25.93 -3.36
CA ALA A 163 8.95 -26.93 -2.57
C ALA A 163 9.90 -26.28 -1.55
N ARG A 164 10.56 -25.18 -1.91
CA ARG A 164 11.41 -24.42 -0.98
C ARG A 164 10.61 -23.71 0.11
N ILE A 165 9.44 -23.17 -0.22
CA ILE A 165 8.50 -22.61 0.75
C ILE A 165 8.08 -23.69 1.76
N GLU A 166 7.70 -24.87 1.28
CA GLU A 166 7.35 -26.01 2.14
C GLU A 166 8.51 -26.38 3.07
N VAL A 167 9.74 -26.44 2.56
CA VAL A 167 10.92 -26.71 3.41
C VAL A 167 11.16 -25.58 4.43
N ALA A 168 11.06 -24.31 4.02
CA ALA A 168 11.38 -23.15 4.86
C ALA A 168 10.35 -22.90 5.97
N TRP A 169 9.07 -23.07 5.67
CA TRP A 169 7.99 -22.95 6.66
C TRP A 169 7.73 -24.24 7.43
N GLY A 170 8.49 -25.29 7.10
CA GLY A 170 8.25 -26.64 7.55
C GLY A 170 6.96 -27.16 6.92
N SER A 171 7.06 -28.20 6.10
CA SER A 171 6.03 -29.23 6.12
C SER A 171 5.91 -29.56 7.60
N ALA A 172 4.81 -29.18 8.24
CA ALA A 172 4.53 -29.55 9.62
C ALA A 172 4.97 -31.01 9.74
N PRO A 173 5.87 -31.35 10.70
CA PRO A 173 6.46 -32.68 10.76
C PRO A 173 5.33 -33.67 10.58
N ALA A 174 5.42 -34.53 9.57
CA ALA A 174 4.37 -35.48 9.23
C ALA A 174 3.92 -36.11 10.54
N HIS A 175 2.73 -35.70 10.99
CA HIS A 175 2.27 -35.95 12.34
C HIS A 175 2.31 -37.47 12.50
N ASP A 176 3.12 -37.93 13.44
CA ASP A 176 3.24 -39.34 13.77
C ASP A 176 1.83 -39.85 14.04
N ALA A 177 1.34 -40.74 13.17
CA ALA A 177 -0.08 -41.05 12.95
C ALA A 177 -0.72 -41.88 14.07
N THR A 178 -0.27 -41.66 15.30
CA THR A 178 -0.75 -42.34 16.50
C THR A 178 -1.14 -41.39 17.63
N ALA A 179 -1.02 -40.06 17.44
CA ALA A 179 -1.67 -39.09 18.32
C ALA A 179 -3.09 -38.83 17.82
N GLU A 180 -4.08 -39.22 18.63
CA GLU A 180 -5.51 -39.03 18.39
C GLU A 180 -5.86 -37.58 17.98
N ASN A 181 -6.13 -37.41 16.68
CA ASN A 181 -7.35 -36.80 16.13
C ASN A 181 -7.91 -35.56 16.88
N VAL A 182 -7.33 -34.38 16.62
CA VAL A 182 -8.08 -33.16 16.27
C VAL A 182 -7.20 -32.30 15.35
N GLU A 183 -7.28 -32.48 14.02
CA GLU A 183 -6.72 -31.51 13.08
C GLU A 183 -7.62 -30.27 12.98
N PRO A 184 -7.14 -29.05 13.21
CA PRO A 184 -7.79 -27.86 12.68
C PRO A 184 -7.24 -27.63 11.28
N SER A 185 -7.74 -28.38 10.29
CA SER A 185 -7.87 -27.83 8.94
C SER A 185 -8.96 -26.75 9.02
N GLY A 186 -8.66 -25.66 9.72
CA GLY A 186 -9.53 -24.54 9.97
C GLY A 186 -9.79 -23.84 8.65
N ASN A 187 -10.79 -24.34 7.92
CA ASN A 187 -11.30 -23.71 6.73
C ASN A 187 -11.81 -22.34 7.15
N LEU A 188 -11.00 -21.29 6.91
CA LEU A 188 -11.28 -19.91 7.31
C LEU A 188 -12.64 -19.46 6.77
N HIS A 189 -13.03 -19.97 5.60
CA HIS A 189 -14.34 -19.76 5.03
C HIS A 189 -15.48 -20.45 5.81
N ALA A 190 -15.26 -21.62 6.40
CA ALA A 190 -16.23 -22.28 7.28
C ALA A 190 -16.38 -21.53 8.62
N ILE A 191 -15.27 -21.19 9.26
CA ILE A 191 -15.25 -20.40 10.50
C ILE A 191 -15.83 -19.00 10.24
N GLY A 192 -15.58 -18.41 9.08
CA GLY A 192 -16.17 -17.15 8.65
C GLY A 192 -17.71 -17.20 8.59
N ARG A 193 -18.31 -18.31 8.14
CA ARG A 193 -19.78 -18.47 8.17
C ARG A 193 -20.32 -18.64 9.59
N GLU A 194 -19.59 -19.35 10.45
CA GLU A 194 -19.95 -19.47 11.87
C GLU A 194 -19.89 -18.09 12.55
N PHE A 195 -18.85 -17.31 12.25
CA PHE A 195 -18.72 -15.94 12.70
C PHE A 195 -19.88 -15.07 12.19
N ASP A 196 -20.23 -15.15 10.91
CA ASP A 196 -21.34 -14.35 10.36
C ASP A 196 -22.67 -14.66 11.09
N ALA A 197 -22.92 -15.92 11.45
CA ALA A 197 -24.08 -16.32 12.24
C ALA A 197 -24.02 -15.83 13.71
N ALA A 198 -22.84 -15.88 14.34
CA ALA A 198 -22.63 -15.37 15.70
C ALA A 198 -22.75 -13.85 15.76
N HIS A 199 -22.17 -13.15 14.78
CA HIS A 199 -22.28 -11.70 14.61
C HIS A 199 -23.74 -11.28 14.41
N GLU A 200 -24.50 -11.98 13.57
CA GLU A 200 -25.94 -11.75 13.43
C GLU A 200 -26.72 -11.95 14.74
N ALA A 201 -26.38 -12.98 15.53
CA ALA A 201 -26.99 -13.19 16.84
C ALA A 201 -26.66 -12.06 17.82
N TRP A 202 -25.41 -11.60 17.83
CA TRP A 202 -24.97 -10.48 18.65
C TRP A 202 -25.67 -9.18 18.26
N ARG A 203 -25.78 -8.84 16.97
CA ARG A 203 -26.52 -7.65 16.52
C ARG A 203 -27.98 -7.65 16.97
N ARG A 204 -28.66 -8.79 16.88
CA ARG A 204 -30.02 -8.94 17.41
C ARG A 204 -30.09 -8.81 18.93
N ALA A 205 -29.08 -9.28 19.65
CA ALA A 205 -29.01 -9.15 21.11
C ALA A 205 -28.78 -7.68 21.54
N VAL A 206 -27.90 -6.96 20.84
CA VAL A 206 -27.68 -5.51 21.03
C VAL A 206 -28.99 -4.75 20.80
N GLU A 207 -29.69 -4.99 19.68
CA GLU A 207 -30.99 -4.37 19.40
C GLU A 207 -32.01 -4.66 20.51
N ALA A 208 -32.10 -5.92 20.97
CA ALA A 208 -32.99 -6.31 22.05
C ALA A 208 -32.63 -5.67 23.41
N ASN A 209 -31.35 -5.36 23.64
CA ASN A 209 -30.88 -4.75 24.88
C ASN A 209 -30.98 -3.22 24.88
N GLN A 210 -31.31 -2.56 23.76
CA GLN A 210 -31.39 -1.09 23.70
C GLN A 210 -32.39 -0.50 24.70
N GLU A 211 -33.63 -1.01 24.74
CA GLU A 211 -34.66 -0.50 25.64
C GLU A 211 -34.43 -0.88 27.12
N PRO A 212 -34.06 -2.13 27.47
CA PRO A 212 -33.64 -2.47 28.83
C PRO A 212 -32.49 -1.59 29.32
N SER A 213 -31.43 -1.40 28.52
CA SER A 213 -30.29 -0.53 28.85
C SER A 213 -30.71 0.93 29.04
N ARG A 214 -31.62 1.45 28.20
CA ARG A 214 -32.16 2.80 28.35
C ARG A 214 -32.92 2.99 29.65
N ARG A 215 -33.77 2.02 30.04
CA ARG A 215 -34.48 2.05 31.34
C ARG A 215 -33.51 1.97 32.52
N HIS A 216 -32.51 1.11 32.43
CA HIS A 216 -31.45 0.99 33.43
C HIS A 216 -30.73 2.33 33.63
N LEU A 217 -30.24 2.94 32.54
CA LEU A 217 -29.55 4.24 32.59
C LEU A 217 -30.45 5.37 33.12
N ALA A 218 -31.71 5.43 32.66
CA ALA A 218 -32.68 6.42 33.13
C ALA A 218 -32.95 6.30 34.64
N TYR A 219 -33.00 5.07 35.17
CA TYR A 219 -33.14 4.85 36.61
C TYR A 219 -31.92 5.36 37.39
N LEU A 220 -30.71 5.05 36.91
CA LEU A 220 -29.46 5.49 37.56
C LEU A 220 -29.32 7.02 37.55
N GLU A 221 -29.65 7.68 36.45
CA GLU A 221 -29.64 9.14 36.36
C GLU A 221 -30.70 9.78 37.27
N ALA A 222 -31.90 9.19 37.35
CA ALA A 222 -32.93 9.64 38.29
C ALA A 222 -32.49 9.46 39.75
N ALA A 223 -31.76 8.40 40.08
CA ALA A 223 -31.19 8.20 41.42
C ALA A 223 -30.12 9.24 41.73
N LYS A 224 -29.19 9.46 40.80
CA LYS A 224 -28.14 10.49 40.90
C LYS A 224 -28.73 11.88 41.14
N ALA A 225 -29.81 12.24 40.44
CA ALA A 225 -30.52 13.51 40.62
C ALA A 225 -31.15 13.69 42.02
N ARG A 226 -31.40 12.61 42.78
CA ARG A 226 -31.95 12.67 44.15
C ARG A 226 -30.91 12.90 45.26
N GLY A 227 -29.64 13.12 44.91
CA GLY A 227 -28.57 13.39 45.87
C GLY A 227 -27.47 12.34 45.93
N GLY A 228 -27.28 11.57 44.86
CA GLY A 228 -26.20 10.60 44.72
C GLY A 228 -26.69 9.18 44.40
N LEU A 229 -25.82 8.38 43.80
CA LEU A 229 -26.10 6.99 43.45
C LEU A 229 -25.72 6.08 44.62
N SER A 230 -26.69 5.37 45.22
CA SER A 230 -26.43 4.39 46.27
C SER A 230 -26.33 2.96 45.72
N ASN A 231 -25.67 2.06 46.46
CA ASN A 231 -25.65 0.63 46.11
C ASN A 231 -27.06 0.00 46.09
N ALA A 232 -28.03 0.57 46.81
CA ALA A 232 -29.41 0.10 46.75
C ALA A 232 -30.09 0.53 45.44
N ASP A 233 -29.76 1.71 44.91
CA ASP A 233 -30.25 2.18 43.61
C ASP A 233 -29.67 1.34 42.46
N ILE A 234 -28.38 0.97 42.51
CA ILE A 234 -27.77 0.09 41.49
C ILE A 234 -28.50 -1.26 41.43
N ARG A 235 -28.67 -1.93 42.58
CA ARG A 235 -29.40 -3.21 42.63
C ARG A 235 -30.86 -3.08 42.19
N ALA A 236 -31.51 -1.97 42.49
CA ALA A 236 -32.88 -1.72 42.04
C ALA A 236 -32.97 -1.48 40.52
N ALA A 237 -31.95 -0.86 39.93
CA ALA A 237 -31.83 -0.68 38.49
C ALA A 237 -31.61 -2.04 37.79
N GLU A 238 -30.71 -2.88 38.31
CA GLU A 238 -30.46 -4.24 37.82
C GLU A 238 -31.72 -5.12 37.90
N ALA A 239 -32.53 -4.95 38.95
CA ALA A 239 -33.78 -5.69 39.14
C ALA A 239 -34.94 -5.22 38.24
N LEU A 240 -34.73 -4.22 37.39
CA LEU A 240 -35.77 -3.79 36.44
C LEU A 240 -36.10 -4.94 35.46
N PRO A 241 -37.39 -5.14 35.10
CA PRO A 241 -37.79 -6.28 34.29
C PRO A 241 -37.03 -6.38 32.97
N GLY A 242 -36.32 -7.49 32.74
CA GLY A 242 -35.60 -7.78 31.51
C GLY A 242 -34.22 -7.13 31.35
N VAL A 243 -33.75 -6.33 32.31
CA VAL A 243 -32.41 -5.70 32.23
C VAL A 243 -31.29 -6.74 32.30
N SER A 244 -31.25 -7.56 33.36
CA SER A 244 -30.22 -8.60 33.49
C SER A 244 -30.27 -9.61 32.34
N GLU A 245 -31.47 -10.10 31.98
CA GLU A 245 -31.62 -11.11 30.93
C GLU A 245 -31.14 -10.60 29.56
N ALA A 246 -31.47 -9.35 29.19
CA ALA A 246 -31.02 -8.76 27.93
C ALA A 246 -29.50 -8.51 27.93
N SER A 247 -28.94 -8.00 29.03
CA SER A 247 -27.50 -7.79 29.18
C SER A 247 -26.72 -9.10 29.10
N GLU A 248 -27.14 -10.15 29.82
CA GLU A 248 -26.51 -11.47 29.78
C GLU A 248 -26.63 -12.14 28.40
N THR A 249 -27.69 -11.85 27.65
CA THR A 249 -27.88 -12.36 26.30
C THR A 249 -26.97 -11.65 25.30
N GLU A 250 -26.83 -10.33 25.42
CA GLU A 250 -25.86 -9.56 24.64
C GLU A 250 -24.42 -10.00 24.93
N GLU A 251 -24.03 -10.11 26.20
CA GLU A 251 -22.69 -10.51 26.61
C GLU A 251 -22.32 -11.90 26.07
N ARG A 252 -23.20 -12.90 26.22
CA ARG A 252 -22.96 -14.24 25.66
C ARG A 252 -22.85 -14.25 24.14
N ALA A 253 -23.64 -13.42 23.44
CA ALA A 253 -23.56 -13.33 22.00
C ALA A 253 -22.29 -12.62 21.53
N PHE A 254 -21.86 -11.59 22.26
CA PHE A 254 -20.59 -10.90 22.06
C PHE A 254 -19.40 -11.84 22.28
N GLU A 255 -19.39 -12.61 23.37
CA GLU A 255 -18.33 -13.60 23.66
C GLU A 255 -18.20 -14.61 22.51
N ALA A 256 -19.33 -15.17 22.05
CA ALA A 256 -19.33 -16.13 20.94
C ALA A 256 -18.76 -15.53 19.64
N ALA A 257 -19.15 -14.30 19.28
CA ALA A 257 -18.61 -13.61 18.13
C ALA A 257 -17.11 -13.25 18.33
N GLY A 258 -16.73 -12.85 19.53
CA GLY A 258 -15.38 -12.49 19.93
C GLY A 258 -14.40 -13.66 19.83
N GLU A 259 -14.76 -14.85 20.34
CA GLU A 259 -13.94 -16.06 20.26
C GLU A 259 -13.69 -16.50 18.81
N LEU A 260 -14.74 -16.51 17.99
CA LEU A 260 -14.64 -16.81 16.56
C LEU A 260 -13.77 -15.79 15.85
N SER A 261 -13.92 -14.51 16.17
CA SER A 261 -13.12 -13.45 15.55
C SER A 261 -11.62 -13.59 15.86
N LEU A 262 -11.24 -13.87 17.11
CA LEU A 262 -9.85 -14.10 17.50
C LEU A 262 -9.27 -15.33 16.83
N THR A 263 -10.11 -16.33 16.55
CA THR A 263 -9.73 -17.53 15.80
C THR A 263 -9.47 -17.17 14.33
N ILE A 264 -10.37 -16.43 13.68
CA ILE A 264 -10.23 -15.98 12.29
C ILE A 264 -8.98 -15.11 12.11
N LEU A 265 -8.74 -14.15 13.02
CA LEU A 265 -7.61 -13.21 12.92
C LEU A 265 -6.23 -13.89 13.07
N LYS A 266 -6.17 -15.11 13.61
CA LYS A 266 -4.92 -15.90 13.71
C LYS A 266 -4.64 -16.75 12.47
N LEU A 267 -5.63 -16.99 11.63
CA LEU A 267 -5.50 -17.81 10.43
C LEU A 267 -5.10 -16.94 9.24
N PRO A 268 -4.18 -17.35 8.36
CA PRO A 268 -3.77 -16.55 7.21
C PRO A 268 -4.87 -16.53 6.14
N ALA A 269 -5.19 -15.35 5.60
CA ALA A 269 -6.07 -15.21 4.45
C ALA A 269 -5.37 -15.66 3.16
N ARG A 270 -6.03 -16.51 2.37
CA ARG A 270 -5.49 -17.04 1.10
C ARG A 270 -6.35 -16.67 -0.11
N THR A 271 -7.55 -16.15 0.14
CA THR A 271 -8.52 -15.73 -0.87
C THR A 271 -9.14 -14.39 -0.49
N LEU A 272 -9.81 -13.72 -1.42
CA LEU A 272 -10.59 -12.51 -1.11
C LEU A 272 -11.72 -12.81 -0.12
N GLY A 273 -12.32 -13.99 -0.18
CA GLY A 273 -13.31 -14.43 0.80
C GLY A 273 -12.74 -14.56 2.21
N ASP A 274 -11.50 -15.05 2.33
CA ASP A 274 -10.81 -15.11 3.62
C ASP A 274 -10.48 -13.72 4.16
N LEU A 275 -10.02 -12.81 3.29
CA LEU A 275 -9.74 -11.43 3.65
C LEU A 275 -11.01 -10.71 4.12
N ALA A 276 -12.14 -10.93 3.46
CA ALA A 276 -13.42 -10.37 3.89
C ALA A 276 -13.88 -10.93 5.24
N ALA A 277 -13.69 -12.23 5.49
CA ALA A 277 -13.99 -12.84 6.79
C ALA A 277 -13.10 -12.26 7.91
N GLN A 278 -11.80 -12.07 7.65
CA GLN A 278 -10.90 -11.39 8.59
C GLN A 278 -11.30 -9.94 8.84
N ALA A 279 -11.66 -9.20 7.79
CA ALA A 279 -12.09 -7.82 7.93
C ALA A 279 -13.35 -7.72 8.82
N ARG A 280 -14.37 -8.56 8.59
CA ARG A 280 -15.56 -8.60 9.45
C ARG A 280 -15.25 -9.02 10.88
N ALA A 281 -14.29 -9.92 11.08
CA ALA A 281 -13.84 -10.34 12.41
C ALA A 281 -13.25 -9.17 13.25
N VAL A 282 -12.89 -8.04 12.65
CA VAL A 282 -12.46 -6.85 13.41
C VAL A 282 -13.63 -6.15 14.10
N ILE A 283 -14.88 -6.32 13.64
CA ILE A 283 -16.05 -5.57 14.10
C ILE A 283 -16.24 -5.64 15.63
N PRO A 284 -16.26 -6.82 16.29
CA PRO A 284 -16.44 -6.90 17.73
C PRO A 284 -15.35 -6.19 18.55
N HIS A 285 -14.14 -6.04 18.00
CA HIS A 285 -13.02 -5.40 18.70
C HIS A 285 -13.05 -3.89 18.63
N VAL A 286 -13.67 -3.32 17.60
CA VAL A 286 -13.73 -1.87 17.39
C VAL A 286 -15.09 -1.30 17.82
N TRP A 287 -16.16 -2.08 17.70
CA TRP A 287 -17.53 -1.70 18.08
C TRP A 287 -18.09 -2.63 19.14
N ALA A 288 -17.40 -2.77 20.28
CA ALA A 288 -17.81 -3.69 21.35
C ALA A 288 -19.24 -3.48 21.88
N SER A 289 -19.81 -2.29 21.71
CA SER A 289 -21.21 -1.95 22.03
C SER A 289 -22.22 -2.25 20.92
N GLY A 290 -21.80 -2.89 19.83
CA GLY A 290 -22.64 -3.18 18.67
C GLY A 290 -23.05 -1.95 17.86
N SER A 291 -22.38 -0.81 18.05
CA SER A 291 -22.71 0.45 17.37
C SER A 291 -22.17 0.55 15.94
N TYR A 292 -21.83 -0.58 15.28
CA TYR A 292 -21.30 -0.55 13.92
C TYR A 292 -22.27 0.14 12.94
N GLU A 293 -23.58 -0.10 13.06
CA GLU A 293 -24.57 0.59 12.22
C GLU A 293 -24.77 2.07 12.57
N GLU A 294 -24.67 2.42 13.86
CA GLU A 294 -24.97 3.77 14.38
C GLU A 294 -23.78 4.73 14.19
N ASP A 295 -22.55 4.25 14.40
CA ASP A 295 -21.28 4.98 14.23
C ASP A 295 -20.96 5.27 12.73
N GLY A 296 -21.84 4.88 11.79
CA GLY A 296 -21.74 5.23 10.37
C GLY A 296 -22.35 6.59 10.00
N ALA A 297 -23.15 7.16 10.90
CA ALA A 297 -23.54 8.56 10.80
C ALA A 297 -22.44 9.39 11.47
N PRO A 298 -21.83 10.38 10.79
CA PRO A 298 -20.81 11.22 11.40
C PRO A 298 -21.40 11.88 12.64
N ASP A 299 -20.91 11.48 13.81
CA ASP A 299 -21.14 12.19 15.05
C ASP A 299 -20.19 13.39 15.11
N ALA A 300 -20.47 14.32 16.03
CA ALA A 300 -19.69 15.56 16.16
C ALA A 300 -18.27 15.34 16.71
N ASP A 301 -17.91 14.11 17.08
CA ASP A 301 -16.66 13.76 17.76
C ASP A 301 -15.68 12.97 16.87
N GLU A 302 -15.88 12.96 15.54
CA GLU A 302 -14.97 12.50 14.47
C GLU A 302 -13.87 11.55 14.97
N ASN A 303 -14.26 10.33 15.35
CA ASN A 303 -13.29 9.30 15.71
C ASN A 303 -12.71 8.67 14.43
N ILE A 304 -11.73 9.37 13.85
CA ILE A 304 -11.07 9.06 12.56
C ILE A 304 -10.60 7.60 12.48
N ASP A 305 -10.24 6.99 13.61
CA ASP A 305 -9.80 5.60 13.68
C ASP A 305 -10.93 4.62 13.32
N LYS A 306 -12.18 4.87 13.76
CA LYS A 306 -13.32 4.00 13.48
C LYS A 306 -13.79 4.11 12.03
N GLU A 307 -13.79 5.31 11.46
CA GLU A 307 -14.20 5.55 10.07
C GLU A 307 -13.22 4.91 9.07
N ALA A 308 -11.91 5.02 9.34
CA ALA A 308 -10.89 4.38 8.54
C ALA A 308 -11.01 2.84 8.59
N VAL A 309 -11.18 2.28 9.79
CA VAL A 309 -11.38 0.82 9.96
C VAL A 309 -12.67 0.37 9.26
N ARG A 310 -13.76 1.12 9.36
CA ARG A 310 -15.01 0.81 8.65
C ARG A 310 -14.82 0.79 7.14
N SER A 311 -14.19 1.83 6.59
CA SER A 311 -13.96 1.94 5.14
C SER A 311 -13.10 0.79 4.61
N LEU A 312 -12.12 0.35 5.41
CA LEU A 312 -11.32 -0.83 5.11
C LEU A 312 -12.18 -2.11 5.12
N ILE A 313 -13.02 -2.30 6.14
CA ILE A 313 -13.91 -3.47 6.23
C ILE A 313 -14.85 -3.53 5.03
N GLU A 314 -15.51 -2.42 4.72
CA GLU A 314 -16.45 -2.32 3.59
C GLU A 314 -15.75 -2.56 2.26
N SER A 315 -14.53 -2.04 2.08
CA SER A 315 -13.72 -2.28 0.87
C SER A 315 -13.32 -3.74 0.70
N CYS A 316 -12.85 -4.39 1.77
CA CYS A 316 -12.51 -5.81 1.76
C CYS A 316 -13.73 -6.69 1.47
N CYS A 317 -14.88 -6.36 2.06
CA CYS A 317 -16.12 -7.09 1.84
C CYS A 317 -16.63 -6.90 0.39
N ALA A 318 -16.66 -5.67 -0.11
CA ALA A 318 -17.06 -5.36 -1.48
C ALA A 318 -16.18 -6.07 -2.52
N ALA A 319 -14.86 -6.14 -2.30
CA ALA A 319 -13.93 -6.88 -3.16
C ALA A 319 -14.26 -8.38 -3.24
N ALA A 320 -14.84 -8.95 -2.19
CA ALA A 320 -15.27 -10.35 -2.11
C ALA A 320 -16.76 -10.55 -2.45
N ALA A 321 -17.46 -9.52 -2.94
CA ALA A 321 -18.89 -9.55 -3.26
C ALA A 321 -19.78 -10.01 -2.08
N VAL A 322 -19.40 -9.62 -0.87
CA VAL A 322 -20.13 -9.82 0.38
C VAL A 322 -20.30 -8.47 1.06
N ASP A 323 -21.35 -8.27 1.84
CA ASP A 323 -21.39 -7.11 2.74
C ASP A 323 -20.68 -7.41 4.06
N TRP A 324 -20.57 -6.40 4.91
CA TRP A 324 -19.99 -6.53 6.25
C TRP A 324 -20.85 -7.39 7.19
N ARG A 325 -22.08 -7.76 6.80
CA ARG A 325 -22.96 -8.69 7.51
C ARG A 325 -22.75 -10.15 7.08
N GLY A 326 -21.88 -10.40 6.10
CA GLY A 326 -21.66 -11.74 5.53
C GLY A 326 -22.74 -12.18 4.54
N SER A 327 -23.63 -11.27 4.14
CA SER A 327 -24.67 -11.56 3.15
C SER A 327 -24.13 -11.43 1.73
N THR A 328 -24.40 -12.44 0.90
CA THR A 328 -24.14 -12.43 -0.55
C THR A 328 -25.32 -11.79 -1.28
N GLY A 329 -25.50 -10.48 -1.12
CA GLY A 329 -26.64 -9.75 -1.65
C GLY A 329 -26.27 -8.76 -2.76
N THR A 330 -27.03 -8.75 -3.86
CA THR A 330 -26.99 -7.78 -4.98
C THR A 330 -27.38 -6.34 -4.60
N HIS A 331 -27.31 -5.95 -3.33
CA HIS A 331 -27.52 -4.58 -2.90
C HIS A 331 -26.24 -3.77 -3.12
N ALA A 332 -26.05 -3.30 -4.35
CA ALA A 332 -25.23 -2.13 -4.57
C ALA A 332 -25.80 -0.98 -3.70
N PRO A 333 -25.04 -0.45 -2.73
CA PRO A 333 -25.54 0.62 -1.88
C PRO A 333 -25.88 1.84 -2.75
N ASN A 334 -27.06 2.42 -2.54
CA ASN A 334 -27.44 3.72 -3.09
C ASN A 334 -26.54 4.79 -2.45
N HIS A 335 -25.35 5.00 -2.99
CA HIS A 335 -24.52 6.16 -2.70
C HIS A 335 -25.23 7.39 -3.25
N ARG A 336 -25.94 8.11 -2.38
CA ARG A 336 -26.31 9.50 -2.62
C ARG A 336 -25.02 10.30 -2.67
N ALA A 337 -24.78 10.98 -3.79
CA ALA A 337 -23.60 11.81 -4.00
C ALA A 337 -23.37 12.77 -2.83
N ARG A 338 -22.40 12.43 -1.98
CA ARG A 338 -22.01 13.19 -0.80
C ARG A 338 -20.82 14.04 -1.21
N GLN A 339 -20.90 15.34 -0.97
CA GLN A 339 -19.75 16.22 -1.20
C GLN A 339 -18.65 15.85 -0.21
N ILE A 340 -17.52 15.39 -0.73
CA ILE A 340 -16.36 15.01 0.07
C ILE A 340 -15.62 16.30 0.48
N PRO A 341 -15.34 16.53 1.79
CA PRO A 341 -14.62 17.71 2.24
C PRO A 341 -13.20 17.80 1.65
N PRO A 342 -12.58 19.00 1.63
CA PRO A 342 -11.22 19.19 1.09
C PRO A 342 -10.16 18.37 1.85
N ALA A 343 -9.12 17.93 1.13
CA ALA A 343 -8.07 17.02 1.60
C ALA A 343 -7.38 17.43 2.92
N SER A 344 -7.31 18.74 3.21
CA SER A 344 -6.71 19.28 4.44
C SER A 344 -7.44 18.87 5.73
N ASN A 345 -8.65 18.33 5.64
CA ASN A 345 -9.47 17.96 6.78
C ASN A 345 -9.48 16.45 7.07
N PHE A 346 -8.85 15.63 6.21
CA PHE A 346 -8.95 14.17 6.33
C PHE A 346 -8.10 13.57 7.45
N LEU A 347 -6.97 14.21 7.79
CA LEU A 347 -6.03 13.69 8.78
C LEU A 347 -5.60 14.83 9.71
N PRO A 348 -5.72 14.67 11.04
CA PRO A 348 -5.17 15.63 11.99
C PRO A 348 -3.65 15.68 11.76
N SER A 349 -3.10 16.90 11.66
CA SER A 349 -1.67 17.08 11.44
C SER A 349 -0.90 16.38 12.56
N PRO A 350 -0.07 15.36 12.27
CA PRO A 350 0.73 14.72 13.29
C PRO A 350 1.68 15.74 13.94
N ASP A 351 1.94 15.57 15.24
CA ASP A 351 2.99 16.33 15.91
C ASP A 351 4.36 15.74 15.54
N PHE A 352 4.88 16.15 14.38
CA PHE A 352 6.17 15.69 13.87
C PHE A 352 7.32 16.04 14.83
N GLU A 353 7.22 17.13 15.59
CA GLU A 353 8.27 17.60 16.52
C GLU A 353 8.42 16.63 17.71
N ALA A 354 7.34 15.99 18.15
CA ALA A 354 7.37 15.04 19.25
C ALA A 354 7.89 13.63 18.86
N MET A 355 7.94 13.29 17.56
CA MET A 355 8.32 11.95 17.11
C MET A 355 9.83 11.70 17.21
N SER A 356 10.28 10.45 17.23
CA SER A 356 11.71 10.14 17.03
C SER A 356 12.08 10.15 15.53
N MET A 357 13.37 10.26 15.17
CA MET A 357 13.78 10.17 13.75
C MET A 357 13.34 8.85 13.10
N ARG A 358 13.44 7.73 13.83
CA ARG A 358 12.98 6.42 13.37
C ARG A 358 11.47 6.37 13.14
N THR A 359 10.68 6.98 14.02
CA THR A 359 9.23 7.10 13.87
C THR A 359 8.89 7.96 12.65
N LEU A 360 9.59 9.08 12.42
CA LEU A 360 9.40 9.92 11.23
C LEU A 360 9.69 9.15 9.93
N ASP A 361 10.77 8.37 9.89
CA ASP A 361 11.10 7.57 8.70
C ASP A 361 10.06 6.49 8.43
N THR A 362 9.65 5.76 9.48
CA THR A 362 8.62 4.72 9.36
C THR A 362 7.29 5.31 8.89
N LEU A 363 6.87 6.45 9.46
CA LEU A 363 5.65 7.15 9.05
C LEU A 363 5.74 7.61 7.58
N ARG A 364 6.89 8.19 7.19
CA ARG A 364 7.13 8.61 5.82
C ARG A 364 7.06 7.43 4.84
N GLU A 365 7.72 6.30 5.14
CA GLU A 365 7.73 5.14 4.26
C GLU A 365 6.33 4.60 4.02
N HIS A 366 5.52 4.45 5.08
CA HIS A 366 4.13 4.05 4.94
C HIS A 366 3.31 5.08 4.15
N ALA A 367 3.48 6.38 4.43
CA ALA A 367 2.75 7.43 3.73
C ALA A 367 3.07 7.47 2.24
N VAL A 368 4.34 7.26 1.85
CA VAL A 368 4.74 7.14 0.43
C VAL A 368 4.06 5.94 -0.23
N VAL A 369 4.13 4.75 0.39
CA VAL A 369 3.52 3.53 -0.17
C VAL A 369 2.01 3.69 -0.33
N LEU A 370 1.33 4.19 0.70
CA LEU A 370 -0.11 4.42 0.67
C LEU A 370 -0.50 5.50 -0.34
N SER A 371 0.30 6.54 -0.51
CA SER A 371 0.05 7.59 -1.51
C SER A 371 0.14 7.02 -2.92
N LEU A 372 1.15 6.20 -3.20
CA LEU A 372 1.30 5.50 -4.49
C LEU A 372 0.14 4.54 -4.76
N ILE A 373 -0.28 3.75 -3.76
CA ILE A 373 -1.45 2.87 -3.88
C ILE A 373 -2.70 3.70 -4.18
N SER A 374 -2.88 4.81 -3.48
CA SER A 374 -4.04 5.69 -3.65
C SER A 374 -4.07 6.33 -5.04
N HIS A 375 -2.94 6.80 -5.56
CA HIS A 375 -2.83 7.23 -6.96
C HIS A 375 -3.11 6.10 -7.96
N GLY A 376 -2.61 4.90 -7.70
CA GLY A 376 -2.89 3.71 -8.51
C GLY A 376 -4.38 3.36 -8.53
N LEU A 377 -5.06 3.47 -7.39
CA LEU A 377 -6.51 3.27 -7.25
C LEU A 377 -7.29 4.37 -7.97
N ALA A 378 -6.89 5.63 -7.84
CA ALA A 378 -7.50 6.78 -8.54
C ALA A 378 -7.39 6.68 -10.07
N SER A 379 -6.38 5.94 -10.55
CA SER A 379 -6.11 5.74 -11.98
C SER A 379 -6.91 4.59 -12.59
N GLN A 380 -7.55 3.73 -11.77
CA GLN A 380 -8.32 2.59 -12.25
C GLN A 380 -9.57 3.03 -13.04
N PRO A 381 -10.00 2.28 -14.08
CA PRO A 381 -11.23 2.60 -14.83
C PRO A 381 -12.47 2.73 -13.95
N ARG A 382 -12.59 1.87 -12.92
CA ARG A 382 -13.69 1.92 -11.94
C ARG A 382 -13.70 3.17 -11.06
N SER A 383 -12.62 3.95 -11.08
CA SER A 383 -12.45 5.20 -10.32
C SER A 383 -12.68 6.43 -11.20
N LYS A 384 -13.00 6.24 -12.48
CA LYS A 384 -13.35 7.30 -13.42
C LYS A 384 -14.86 7.43 -13.58
N SER A 385 -15.35 8.62 -13.88
CA SER A 385 -16.73 8.83 -14.32
C SER A 385 -16.96 8.26 -15.72
N ASP A 386 -18.22 8.23 -16.16
CA ASP A 386 -18.61 7.69 -17.47
C ASP A 386 -17.96 8.42 -18.66
N ASP A 387 -17.54 9.68 -18.48
CA ASP A 387 -16.79 10.45 -19.47
C ASP A 387 -15.30 10.07 -19.54
N GLY A 388 -14.79 9.29 -18.58
CA GLY A 388 -13.39 8.86 -18.49
C GLY A 388 -12.38 9.96 -18.15
N GLU A 389 -12.77 11.22 -18.23
CA GLU A 389 -11.92 12.39 -17.96
C GLU A 389 -11.83 12.73 -16.48
N HIS A 390 -12.96 12.63 -15.76
CA HIS A 390 -13.00 12.97 -14.34
C HIS A 390 -12.91 11.71 -13.47
N SER A 391 -12.45 11.91 -12.24
CA SER A 391 -12.57 10.87 -11.22
C SER A 391 -14.02 10.83 -10.74
N ASN A 392 -14.59 9.64 -10.58
CA ASN A 392 -15.85 9.49 -9.84
C ASN A 392 -15.62 9.67 -8.33
N GLU A 393 -16.61 9.40 -7.48
CA GLU A 393 -16.47 9.59 -6.02
C GLU A 393 -15.31 8.76 -5.44
N ALA A 394 -15.18 7.50 -5.85
CA ALA A 394 -14.09 6.62 -5.38
C ALA A 394 -12.72 7.11 -5.86
N GLY A 395 -12.62 7.57 -7.12
CA GLY A 395 -11.39 8.15 -7.63
C GLY A 395 -11.03 9.47 -6.98
N THR A 396 -12.03 10.30 -6.69
CA THR A 396 -11.85 11.59 -6.00
C THR A 396 -11.33 11.36 -4.59
N PHE A 397 -11.93 10.43 -3.85
CA PHE A 397 -11.44 10.02 -2.54
C PHE A 397 -10.00 9.52 -2.60
N ALA A 398 -9.67 8.64 -3.56
CA ALA A 398 -8.32 8.11 -3.68
C ALA A 398 -7.28 9.19 -4.02
N VAL A 399 -7.63 10.20 -4.84
CA VAL A 399 -6.76 11.37 -5.07
C VAL A 399 -6.57 12.17 -3.79
N GLN A 400 -7.65 12.49 -3.08
CA GLN A 400 -7.59 13.28 -1.85
C GLN A 400 -6.78 12.57 -0.76
N LEU A 401 -6.91 11.25 -0.64
CA LEU A 401 -6.10 10.45 0.27
C LEU A 401 -4.62 10.50 -0.13
N ALA A 402 -4.31 10.38 -1.42
CA ALA A 402 -2.93 10.47 -1.90
C ALA A 402 -2.30 11.85 -1.59
N GLU A 403 -3.08 12.93 -1.77
CA GLU A 403 -2.68 14.30 -1.42
C GLU A 403 -2.47 14.48 0.08
N ALA A 404 -3.40 13.99 0.91
CA ALA A 404 -3.30 14.03 2.38
C ALA A 404 -2.04 13.31 2.87
N LEU A 405 -1.72 12.15 2.30
CA LEU A 405 -0.49 11.41 2.58
C LEU A 405 0.75 12.16 2.09
N GLY A 406 0.66 12.88 0.96
CA GLY A 406 1.70 13.79 0.48
C GLY A 406 2.06 14.86 1.51
N PHE A 407 1.05 15.48 2.15
CA PHE A 407 1.29 16.43 3.25
C PHE A 407 2.02 15.80 4.44
N ILE A 408 1.76 14.54 4.77
CA ILE A 408 2.47 13.82 5.82
C ILE A 408 3.94 13.60 5.43
N VAL A 409 4.19 13.17 4.19
CA VAL A 409 5.55 13.00 3.66
C VAL A 409 6.33 14.31 3.73
N ASP A 410 5.73 15.41 3.30
CA ASP A 410 6.33 16.74 3.37
C ASP A 410 6.59 17.18 4.82
N GLY A 411 5.67 16.90 5.74
CA GLY A 411 5.84 17.14 7.17
C GLY A 411 7.05 16.41 7.74
N CYS A 412 7.18 15.11 7.45
CA CYS A 412 8.34 14.31 7.85
C CYS A 412 9.66 14.82 7.25
N VAL A 413 9.66 15.20 5.96
CA VAL A 413 10.86 15.76 5.29
C VAL A 413 11.26 17.10 5.90
N ASN A 414 10.29 17.99 6.12
CA ASN A 414 10.54 19.30 6.73
C ASN A 414 11.08 19.18 8.15
N GLU A 415 10.55 18.23 8.93
CA GLU A 415 11.03 18.00 10.29
C GLU A 415 12.43 17.38 10.30
N ALA A 416 12.70 16.39 9.44
CA ALA A 416 14.05 15.85 9.28
C ALA A 416 15.07 16.90 8.82
N ARG A 417 14.64 17.89 8.02
CA ARG A 417 15.48 19.02 7.60
C ARG A 417 15.89 19.90 8.78
N ARG A 418 14.95 20.16 9.71
CA ARG A 418 15.19 21.00 10.91
C ARG A 418 16.04 20.32 11.96
N ARG A 419 15.87 19.00 12.15
CA ARG A 419 16.54 18.26 13.22
C ARG A 419 18.03 18.11 12.99
N ARG A 420 18.78 18.20 14.10
CA ARG A 420 20.19 17.81 14.16
C ARG A 420 20.25 16.37 14.67
N PRO A 421 20.83 15.42 13.92
CA PRO A 421 20.91 14.03 14.36
C PRO A 421 21.83 13.90 15.57
N ASP A 422 21.35 13.19 16.60
CA ASP A 422 22.08 13.01 17.86
C ASP A 422 23.14 11.91 17.77
N ASP A 423 22.91 10.91 16.91
CA ASP A 423 23.82 9.79 16.68
C ASP A 423 23.97 9.44 15.18
N VAL A 424 24.72 8.37 14.90
CA VAL A 424 24.98 7.89 13.53
C VAL A 424 23.71 7.35 12.87
N SER A 425 22.87 6.63 13.62
CA SER A 425 21.61 6.07 13.11
C SER A 425 20.64 7.18 12.71
N ASP A 426 20.49 8.21 13.55
CA ASP A 426 19.67 9.38 13.24
C ASP A 426 20.20 10.13 12.01
N ARG A 427 21.53 10.16 11.82
CA ARG A 427 22.15 10.76 10.64
C ARG A 427 21.85 9.96 9.38
N GLU A 428 21.94 8.63 9.43
CA GLU A 428 21.55 7.73 8.34
C GLU A 428 20.09 7.94 7.94
N ILE A 429 19.20 7.92 8.94
CA ILE A 429 17.76 8.12 8.73
C ILE A 429 17.51 9.51 8.12
N ARG A 430 18.11 10.56 8.66
CA ARG A 430 17.96 11.92 8.11
C ARG A 430 18.41 12.00 6.65
N ILE A 431 19.56 11.39 6.31
CA ILE A 431 20.04 11.34 4.93
C ILE A 431 19.06 10.58 4.04
N LYS A 432 18.57 9.41 4.47
CA LYS A 432 17.57 8.63 3.73
C LYS A 432 16.27 9.42 3.49
N THR A 433 15.79 10.14 4.50
CA THR A 433 14.57 10.96 4.44
C THR A 433 14.73 12.14 3.47
N LEU A 434 15.88 12.82 3.49
CA LEU A 434 16.12 14.01 2.69
C LEU A 434 16.56 13.72 1.25
N ALA A 435 17.02 12.51 0.95
CA ALA A 435 17.66 12.18 -0.33
C ALA A 435 16.79 12.54 -1.54
N LEU A 436 15.57 12.03 -1.61
CA LEU A 436 14.68 12.24 -2.76
C LEU A 436 14.26 13.72 -2.86
N ALA A 437 13.80 14.31 -1.75
CA ALA A 437 13.35 15.70 -1.70
C ALA A 437 14.44 16.70 -2.10
N THR A 438 15.70 16.42 -1.75
CA THR A 438 16.84 17.27 -2.14
C THR A 438 17.19 17.12 -3.62
N LEU A 439 17.07 15.92 -4.18
CA LEU A 439 17.34 15.69 -5.59
C LEU A 439 16.28 16.31 -6.49
N ASP A 440 15.00 16.22 -6.10
CA ASP A 440 13.87 16.66 -6.90
C ASP A 440 13.69 18.19 -6.92
N ASN A 441 14.11 18.89 -5.86
CA ASN A 441 13.92 20.33 -5.76
C ASN A 441 14.88 21.16 -6.62
N GLY A 442 15.97 20.56 -7.12
CA GLY A 442 16.96 21.21 -7.98
C GLY A 442 17.80 22.31 -7.31
N ASP A 443 17.76 22.48 -5.98
CA ASP A 443 18.54 23.46 -5.25
C ASP A 443 20.00 22.98 -5.10
N ALA A 444 20.91 23.66 -5.80
CA ALA A 444 22.33 23.33 -5.80
C ALA A 444 23.02 23.54 -4.44
N ALA A 445 22.52 24.45 -3.60
CA ALA A 445 23.04 24.67 -2.25
C ALA A 445 22.59 23.56 -1.31
N GLU A 446 21.31 23.17 -1.37
CA GLU A 446 20.78 22.05 -0.58
C GLU A 446 21.44 20.72 -0.98
N THR A 447 21.57 20.47 -2.28
CA THR A 447 22.29 19.29 -2.81
C THR A 447 23.73 19.24 -2.31
N ARG A 448 24.42 20.39 -2.24
CA ARG A 448 25.79 20.45 -1.71
C ARG A 448 25.84 20.16 -0.21
N ALA A 449 24.90 20.71 0.57
CA ALA A 449 24.80 20.44 2.01
C ALA A 449 24.53 18.95 2.28
N PHE A 450 23.59 18.36 1.54
CA PHE A 450 23.29 16.93 1.59
C PHE A 450 24.53 16.07 1.24
N ALA A 451 25.27 16.41 0.19
CA ALA A 451 26.51 15.71 -0.16
C ALA A 451 27.58 15.79 0.95
N CYS A 452 27.68 16.93 1.63
CA CYS A 452 28.56 17.06 2.80
C CYS A 452 28.12 16.15 3.96
N ASP A 453 26.82 16.03 4.23
CA ASP A 453 26.29 15.14 5.26
C ASP A 453 26.56 13.66 4.94
N VAL A 454 26.39 13.24 3.69
CA VAL A 454 26.75 11.89 3.21
C VAL A 454 28.24 11.61 3.40
N LEU A 455 29.10 12.56 3.02
CA LEU A 455 30.55 12.43 3.22
C LEU A 455 30.95 12.39 4.69
N ALA A 456 30.22 13.08 5.57
CA ALA A 456 30.46 13.06 7.00
C ALA A 456 30.02 11.72 7.63
N LEU A 457 28.92 11.13 7.14
CA LEU A 457 28.48 9.80 7.53
C LEU A 457 29.51 8.72 7.15
N LEU A 458 30.05 8.76 5.93
CA LEU A 458 31.06 7.80 5.46
C LEU A 458 32.40 7.84 6.21
N LYS A 459 32.64 8.90 6.99
CA LYS A 459 33.86 9.08 7.79
C LYS A 459 33.69 8.70 9.27
N ALA A 460 32.45 8.63 9.74
CA ALA A 460 32.10 8.17 11.08
C ALA A 460 32.14 6.65 11.12
#